data_AF-A0A6A2WNR1-F1
#
_entry.id   AF-A0A6A2WNR1-F1
#
_cell.length_a   1.000
_cell.length_b   1.000
_cell.length_c   1.000
_cell.angle_alpha   90.00
_cell.angle_beta   90.00
_cell.angle_gamma   90.00
#
_symmetry.space_group_name_H-M   'P 1'
#
loop_
_entity.id
_entity.type
_entity.pdbx_description
1 polymer ?
#
loop_
_entity_poly.entity_id
_entity_poly.type
_entity_poly.pdbx_seq_one_letter_code
_entity_poly.pdbx_strand_id
1 'polypeptide(L)'
;MAMRDSMSTIKARVEELKRTVQFQRTRRDEYGAIISQQSLALSKTEEEAVHEREENGEIQEAISWYNRVLGFQIEGGHGVKFMFNDINLKNPKQEYSFTIRHANDDYSLLDCNPQLNGIKELINELNSTSDLFGFVRIMR
;
A
#
# COMPACT_ATOMS: atom_id res chain seq x y z
N MET A 1 -41.12 -51.86 -44.51
CA MET A 1 -41.45 -50.82 -43.49
C MET A 1 -40.33 -50.67 -42.47
N ALA A 2 -39.90 -51.74 -41.78
CA ALA A 2 -38.85 -51.71 -40.74
C ALA A 2 -37.53 -50.97 -41.10
N MET A 3 -37.02 -51.11 -42.32
CA MET A 3 -35.76 -50.47 -42.74
C MET A 3 -35.90 -48.93 -42.91
N ARG A 4 -37.06 -48.45 -43.34
CA ARG A 4 -37.36 -47.02 -43.49
C ARG A 4 -37.54 -46.36 -42.12
N ASP A 5 -38.20 -47.06 -41.20
CA ASP A 5 -38.38 -46.57 -39.83
C ASP A 5 -37.04 -46.51 -39.08
N SER A 6 -36.19 -47.52 -39.24
CA SER A 6 -34.81 -47.53 -38.71
C SER A 6 -33.98 -46.36 -39.26
N MET A 7 -34.06 -46.08 -40.55
CA MET A 7 -33.37 -44.96 -41.18
C MET A 7 -33.89 -43.60 -40.69
N SER A 8 -35.19 -43.48 -40.42
CA SER A 8 -35.80 -42.31 -39.78
C SER A 8 -35.30 -42.11 -38.35
N THR A 9 -35.24 -43.18 -37.55
CA THR A 9 -34.71 -43.14 -36.18
C THR A 9 -33.24 -42.72 -36.14
N ILE A 10 -32.40 -43.23 -37.05
CA ILE A 10 -31.00 -42.85 -37.14
C ILE A 10 -30.86 -41.37 -37.50
N LYS A 11 -31.66 -40.88 -38.45
CA LYS A 11 -31.63 -39.47 -38.86
C LYS A 11 -32.01 -38.52 -37.71
N ALA A 12 -33.03 -38.89 -36.93
CA ALA A 12 -33.42 -38.13 -35.74
C ALA A 12 -32.29 -38.06 -34.70
N ARG A 13 -31.61 -39.19 -34.45
CA ARG A 13 -30.46 -39.25 -33.54
C ARG A 13 -29.28 -38.39 -34.01
N VAL A 14 -28.99 -38.39 -35.31
CA VAL A 14 -27.91 -37.56 -35.87
C VAL A 14 -28.18 -36.06 -35.66
N GLU A 15 -29.41 -35.61 -35.88
CA GLU A 15 -29.78 -34.21 -35.64
C GLU A 15 -29.76 -33.83 -34.16
N GLU A 16 -30.17 -34.73 -33.27
CA GLU A 16 -30.06 -34.54 -31.82
C GLU A 16 -28.60 -34.42 -31.37
N LEU A 17 -27.74 -35.34 -31.82
CA LEU A 17 -26.29 -35.28 -31.57
C LEU A 17 -25.68 -33.99 -32.08
N LYS A 18 -26.07 -33.53 -33.28
CA LYS A 18 -25.57 -32.28 -33.87
C LYS A 18 -25.95 -31.06 -33.01
N ARG A 19 -27.18 -31.01 -32.49
CA ARG A 19 -27.61 -29.95 -31.57
C ARG A 19 -26.83 -29.98 -30.27
N THR A 20 -26.62 -31.16 -29.69
CA THR A 20 -25.83 -31.33 -28.46
C THR A 20 -24.38 -30.89 -28.66
N VAL A 21 -23.75 -31.27 -29.78
CA VAL A 21 -22.38 -30.85 -30.10
C VAL A 21 -22.30 -29.33 -30.24
N GLN A 22 -23.25 -28.70 -30.92
CA GLN A 22 -23.27 -27.25 -31.08
C GLN A 22 -23.45 -26.53 -29.73
N PHE A 23 -24.37 -27.02 -28.90
CA PHE A 23 -24.58 -26.48 -27.55
C PHE A 23 -23.33 -26.59 -26.68
N GLN A 24 -22.63 -27.73 -26.71
CA GLN A 24 -21.38 -27.93 -25.97
C GLN A 24 -20.25 -27.02 -26.50
N ARG A 25 -20.19 -26.78 -27.81
CA ARG A 25 -19.23 -25.82 -28.39
C ARG A 25 -19.50 -24.40 -27.92
N THR A 26 -20.74 -23.93 -27.97
CA THR A 26 -21.10 -22.60 -27.46
C THR A 26 -20.73 -22.45 -26.00
N ARG A 27 -21.07 -23.43 -25.15
CA ARG A 27 -20.70 -23.41 -23.73
C ARG A 27 -19.18 -23.38 -23.52
N ARG A 28 -18.43 -24.20 -24.26
CA ARG A 28 -16.96 -24.19 -24.19
C ARG A 28 -16.40 -22.82 -24.55
N ASP A 29 -16.95 -22.19 -25.59
CA ASP A 29 -16.47 -20.88 -26.05
C ASP A 29 -16.83 -19.78 -25.03
N GLU A 30 -18.00 -19.84 -24.40
CA GLU A 30 -18.39 -18.97 -23.27
C GLU A 30 -17.45 -19.14 -22.07
N TYR A 31 -17.17 -20.38 -21.64
CA TYR A 31 -16.21 -20.63 -20.57
C TYR A 31 -14.80 -20.16 -20.94
N GLY A 32 -14.40 -20.35 -22.20
CA GLY A 32 -13.12 -19.85 -22.71
C GLY A 32 -13.02 -18.33 -22.60
N ALA A 33 -14.09 -17.60 -22.94
CA ALA A 33 -14.14 -16.15 -22.80
C ALA A 33 -14.06 -15.70 -21.33
N ILE A 34 -14.79 -16.38 -20.43
CA ILE A 34 -14.76 -16.09 -18.99
C ILE A 34 -13.36 -16.31 -18.42
N ILE A 35 -12.74 -17.46 -18.72
CA ILE A 35 -11.38 -17.78 -18.26
C ILE A 35 -10.38 -16.76 -18.81
N SER A 36 -10.49 -16.37 -20.07
CA SER A 36 -9.59 -15.38 -20.69
C SER A 36 -9.72 -14.01 -19.99
N GLN A 37 -10.95 -13.59 -19.70
CA GLN A 37 -11.20 -12.33 -18.99
C GLN A 37 -10.65 -12.38 -17.56
N GLN A 38 -10.86 -13.48 -16.85
CA GLN A 38 -10.34 -13.67 -15.48
C GLN A 38 -8.81 -13.71 -15.46
N SER A 39 -8.18 -14.39 -16.42
CA SER A 39 -6.72 -14.44 -16.54
C SER A 39 -6.12 -13.06 -16.80
N LEU A 40 -6.78 -12.24 -17.63
CA LEU A 40 -6.34 -10.87 -17.89
C LEU A 40 -6.45 -10.00 -16.62
N ALA A 41 -7.56 -10.12 -15.89
CA ALA A 41 -7.76 -9.39 -14.64
C ALA A 41 -6.71 -9.76 -13.58
N LEU A 42 -6.40 -11.06 -13.44
CA LEU A 42 -5.36 -11.55 -12.53
C LEU A 42 -3.97 -11.01 -12.89
N SER A 43 -3.60 -11.07 -14.18
CA SER A 43 -2.31 -10.53 -14.67
C SER A 43 -2.16 -9.05 -14.32
N LYS A 44 -3.22 -8.26 -14.51
CA LYS A 44 -3.21 -6.83 -14.18
C LYS A 44 -3.01 -6.59 -12.67
N THR A 45 -3.70 -7.34 -11.83
CA THR A 45 -3.55 -7.22 -10.37
C THR A 45 -2.17 -7.68 -9.89
N GLU A 46 -1.58 -8.70 -10.52
CA GLU A 46 -0.21 -9.14 -10.21
C GLU A 46 0.82 -8.06 -10.58
N GLU A 47 0.69 -7.43 -11.75
CA GLU A 47 1.56 -6.32 -12.16
C GLU A 47 1.44 -5.12 -11.21
N GLU A 48 0.23 -4.73 -10.84
CA GLU A 48 -0.03 -3.67 -9.85
C GLU A 48 0.62 -4.00 -8.50
N ALA A 49 0.48 -5.24 -8.02
CA ALA A 49 1.06 -5.68 -6.75
C ALA A 49 2.59 -5.77 -6.77
N VAL A 50 3.19 -6.12 -7.91
CA VAL A 50 4.65 -6.09 -8.10
C VAL A 50 5.15 -4.65 -8.05
N HIS A 51 4.48 -3.76 -8.78
CA HIS A 51 4.85 -2.35 -8.81
C HIS A 51 4.75 -1.69 -7.43
N GLU A 52 3.65 -1.92 -6.70
CA GLU A 52 3.49 -1.44 -5.31
C GLU A 52 4.58 -1.98 -4.38
N ARG A 53 5.04 -3.23 -4.56
CA ARG A 53 6.14 -3.79 -3.76
C ARG A 53 7.47 -3.14 -4.07
N GLU A 54 7.75 -2.91 -5.35
CA GLU A 54 8.98 -2.24 -5.79
C GLU A 54 9.03 -0.80 -5.26
N GLU A 55 7.97 -0.02 -5.47
CA GLU A 55 7.86 1.36 -4.97
C GLU A 55 7.98 1.43 -3.44
N ASN A 56 7.27 0.56 -2.71
CA ASN A 56 7.39 0.49 -1.26
C ASN A 56 8.79 0.08 -0.80
N GLY A 57 9.47 -0.79 -1.57
CA GLY A 57 10.85 -1.20 -1.31
C GLY A 57 11.84 -0.03 -1.42
N GLU A 58 11.75 0.75 -2.50
CA GLU A 58 12.58 1.94 -2.71
C GLU A 58 12.35 3.00 -1.62
N ILE A 59 11.09 3.25 -1.25
CA ILE A 59 10.74 4.18 -0.17
C ILE A 59 11.31 3.70 1.17
N GLN A 60 11.19 2.40 1.49
CA GLN A 60 11.74 1.83 2.72
C GLN A 60 13.27 1.88 2.76
N GLU A 61 13.93 1.66 1.62
CA GLU A 61 15.38 1.79 1.51
C GLU A 61 15.81 3.24 1.74
N ALA A 62 15.13 4.21 1.12
CA ALA A 62 15.40 5.63 1.33
C ALA A 62 15.20 6.03 2.79
N ILE A 63 14.09 5.64 3.43
CA ILE A 63 13.83 5.89 4.85
C ILE A 63 14.93 5.27 5.71
N SER A 64 15.32 4.02 5.44
CA SER A 64 16.37 3.34 6.20
C SER A 64 17.73 4.03 6.06
N TRP A 65 18.06 4.52 4.86
CA TRP A 65 19.26 5.29 4.59
C TRP A 65 19.26 6.62 5.36
N TYR A 66 18.17 7.40 5.29
CA TYR A 66 18.05 8.67 6.02
C TYR A 66 18.09 8.45 7.54
N ASN A 67 17.39 7.44 8.05
CA ASN A 67 17.41 7.11 9.48
C ASN A 67 18.83 6.81 9.97
N ARG A 68 19.61 6.08 9.18
CA ARG A 68 21.00 5.74 9.50
C ARG A 68 21.93 6.95 9.40
N VAL A 69 21.85 7.73 8.33
CA VAL A 69 22.80 8.83 8.05
C VAL A 69 22.54 10.03 8.94
N LEU A 70 21.26 10.33 9.20
CA LEU A 70 20.87 11.47 10.00
C LEU A 70 20.77 11.14 11.50
N GLY A 71 20.73 9.86 11.88
CA GLY A 71 20.42 9.45 13.24
C GLY A 71 19.03 9.96 13.66
N PHE A 72 18.08 9.96 12.73
CA PHE A 72 16.79 10.65 12.87
C PHE A 72 15.66 9.72 12.46
N GLN A 73 14.67 9.52 13.32
CA GLN A 73 13.56 8.62 13.09
C GLN A 73 12.24 9.33 13.40
N ILE A 74 11.20 8.98 12.65
CA ILE A 74 9.85 9.51 12.82
C ILE A 74 8.88 8.34 13.04
N GLU A 75 8.09 8.41 14.10
CA GLU A 75 7.03 7.43 14.39
C GLU A 75 5.67 8.12 14.46
N GLY A 76 4.69 7.54 13.77
CA GLY A 76 3.30 7.99 13.82
C GLY A 76 2.50 7.29 14.91
N GLY A 77 1.56 8.01 15.53
CA GLY A 77 0.65 7.48 16.54
C GLY A 77 -0.38 8.53 16.97
N HIS A 78 -0.59 8.69 18.28
CA HIS A 78 -1.45 9.76 18.82
C HIS A 78 -0.93 11.17 18.45
N GLY A 79 0.37 11.30 18.18
CA GLY A 79 0.99 12.42 17.49
C GLY A 79 2.12 11.91 16.61
N VAL A 80 2.98 12.81 16.12
CA VAL A 80 4.21 12.45 15.41
C VAL A 80 5.37 12.58 16.39
N LYS A 81 6.03 11.46 16.69
CA LYS A 81 7.22 11.40 17.53
C LYS A 81 8.46 11.51 16.65
N PHE A 82 9.28 12.51 16.93
CA PHE A 82 10.59 12.74 16.33
C PHE A 82 11.65 12.24 17.29
N MET A 83 12.56 11.41 16.81
CA MET A 83 13.63 10.80 17.60
C MET A 83 14.97 11.08 16.96
N PHE A 84 15.94 11.44 17.79
CA PHE A 84 17.29 11.74 17.39
C PHE A 84 18.26 10.90 18.22
N ASN A 85 19.18 10.27 17.51
CA ASN A 85 20.34 9.58 18.04
C ASN A 85 21.59 10.31 17.54
N ASP A 86 22.77 9.80 17.91
CA ASP A 86 24.07 10.34 17.49
C ASP A 86 24.30 11.82 17.89
N ILE A 87 23.52 12.33 18.86
CA ILE A 87 23.72 13.66 19.45
C ILE A 87 24.82 13.59 20.51
N ASN A 88 24.73 12.64 21.44
CA ASN A 88 25.72 12.49 22.50
C ASN A 88 26.91 11.66 22.02
N LEU A 89 28.05 12.31 21.76
CA LEU A 89 29.29 11.64 21.33
C LEU A 89 29.77 10.53 22.28
N LYS A 90 29.44 10.60 23.57
CA LYS A 90 29.81 9.57 24.57
C LYS A 90 28.84 8.39 24.58
N ASN A 91 27.60 8.63 24.18
CA ASN A 91 26.57 7.60 24.09
C ASN A 91 25.71 7.83 22.83
N PRO A 92 26.21 7.44 21.64
CA PRO A 92 25.51 7.72 20.38
C PRO A 92 24.13 7.06 20.28
N LYS A 93 23.90 5.99 21.04
CA LYS A 93 22.61 5.31 21.13
C LYS A 93 21.61 5.99 22.07
N GLN A 94 22.01 7.08 22.73
CA GLN A 94 21.09 7.85 23.55
C GLN A 94 20.04 8.52 22.66
N GLU A 95 18.78 8.17 22.91
CA GLU A 95 17.64 8.78 22.23
C GLU A 95 17.24 10.10 22.89
N TYR A 96 17.00 11.09 22.04
CA TYR A 96 16.36 12.36 22.36
C TYR A 96 15.09 12.43 21.53
N SER A 97 13.98 12.83 22.10
CA SER A 97 12.72 12.81 21.37
C SER A 97 11.75 13.88 21.79
N PHE A 98 10.90 14.29 20.86
CA PHE A 98 9.70 15.06 21.17
C PHE A 98 8.53 14.56 20.34
N THR A 99 7.32 14.76 20.84
CA THR A 99 6.09 14.39 20.15
C THR A 99 5.22 15.62 19.99
N ILE A 100 4.84 15.94 18.76
CA ILE A 100 3.88 17.01 18.46
C ILE A 100 2.62 16.45 17.82
N ARG A 101 1.51 17.15 18.02
CA ARG A 101 0.23 16.87 17.36
C ARG A 101 -0.25 18.13 16.69
N HIS A 102 -0.63 18.00 15.42
CA HIS A 102 -1.38 19.02 14.70
C HIS A 102 -2.88 18.70 14.77
N ALA A 103 -3.67 19.58 15.40
CA ALA A 103 -5.11 19.44 15.51
C ALA A 103 -5.78 20.82 15.64
N ASN A 104 -6.92 21.02 14.97
CA ASN A 104 -7.61 22.30 14.91
C ASN A 104 -6.71 23.46 14.43
N ASP A 105 -5.92 23.19 13.39
CA ASP A 105 -4.96 24.14 12.78
C ASP A 105 -3.81 24.62 13.69
N ASP A 106 -3.67 24.01 14.87
CA ASP A 106 -2.58 24.29 15.81
C ASP A 106 -1.74 23.04 16.09
N TYR A 107 -0.42 23.25 16.15
CA TYR A 107 0.55 22.33 16.73
C TYR A 107 0.56 22.44 18.26
N SER A 108 0.59 21.29 18.91
CA SER A 108 0.71 21.13 20.36
C SER A 108 1.82 20.13 20.70
N LEU A 109 2.56 20.42 21.77
CA LEU A 109 3.57 19.49 22.30
C LEU A 109 2.88 18.47 23.21
N LEU A 110 3.04 17.17 22.90
CA LEU A 110 2.54 16.07 23.71
C LEU A 110 3.58 15.55 24.69
N ASP A 111 4.84 15.42 24.26
CA ASP A 111 5.94 14.91 25.07
C ASP A 111 7.29 15.48 24.60
N CYS A 112 8.26 15.56 25.50
CA CYS A 112 9.63 15.99 25.20
C CYS A 112 10.61 15.38 26.21
N ASN A 113 11.60 14.64 25.72
CA ASN A 113 12.61 14.00 26.52
C ASN A 113 14.01 14.19 25.88
N PRO A 114 14.94 14.88 26.55
CA PRO A 114 14.77 15.60 27.82
C PRO A 114 13.86 16.83 27.65
N GLN A 115 13.37 17.37 28.77
CA GLN A 115 12.62 18.62 28.76
C GLN A 115 13.55 19.78 28.38
N LEU A 116 13.13 20.61 27.42
CA LEU A 116 13.88 21.76 26.93
C LEU A 116 13.25 23.07 27.43
N ASN A 117 14.10 24.01 27.84
CA ASN A 117 13.66 25.37 28.14
C ASN A 117 13.34 26.09 26.82
N GLY A 118 12.29 26.93 26.80
CA GLY A 118 11.93 27.69 25.61
C GLY A 118 11.04 26.97 24.59
N ILE A 119 10.61 25.73 24.88
CA ILE A 119 9.84 24.93 23.91
C ILE A 119 8.45 25.51 23.61
N LYS A 120 7.88 26.27 24.54
CA LYS A 120 6.57 26.92 24.35
C LYS A 120 6.67 28.02 23.30
N GLU A 121 7.74 28.81 23.34
CA GLU A 121 8.04 29.86 22.38
C GLU A 121 8.24 29.27 20.99
N LEU A 122 8.98 28.15 20.89
CA LEU A 122 9.17 27.44 19.62
C LEU A 122 7.87 26.89 19.04
N ILE A 123 6.95 26.38 19.88
CA ILE A 123 5.62 25.93 19.41
C ILE A 123 4.78 27.12 18.92
N ASN A 124 4.84 28.27 19.59
CA ASN A 124 4.14 29.47 19.14
C ASN A 124 4.69 29.98 17.80
N GLU A 125 6.01 29.93 17.61
CA GLU A 125 6.65 30.25 16.33
C GLU A 125 6.24 29.24 15.24
N LEU A 126 6.21 27.94 15.56
CA LEU A 126 5.73 26.90 14.65
C LEU A 126 4.28 27.16 14.22
N ASN A 127 3.39 27.49 15.15
CA ASN A 127 1.99 27.82 14.82
C ASN A 127 1.87 29.10 13.98
N SER A 128 2.79 30.05 14.14
CA SER A 128 2.78 31.30 13.38
C SER A 128 3.35 31.15 11.97
N THR A 129 4.36 30.30 11.79
CA THR A 129 5.11 30.14 10.53
C THR A 129 4.72 28.91 9.73
N SER A 130 4.12 27.91 10.38
CA SER A 130 3.94 26.55 9.85
C SER A 130 5.26 25.90 9.37
N ASP A 131 6.42 26.40 9.81
CA ASP A 131 7.72 25.87 9.41
C ASP A 131 8.13 24.67 10.29
N LEU A 132 7.52 23.52 10.00
CA LEU A 132 7.84 22.27 10.69
C LEU A 132 9.29 21.85 10.48
N PHE A 133 9.85 22.10 9.30
CA PHE A 133 11.23 21.72 9.00
C PHE A 133 12.23 22.55 9.82
N GLY A 134 12.04 23.87 9.87
CA GLY A 134 12.84 24.77 10.71
C GLY A 134 12.71 24.42 12.18
N PHE A 135 11.50 24.13 12.67
CA PHE A 135 11.26 23.70 14.04
C PHE A 135 12.02 22.42 14.40
N VAL A 136 11.90 21.35 13.59
CA VAL A 136 12.61 20.07 13.80
C VAL A 136 14.12 20.28 13.80
N ARG A 137 14.63 21.18 12.96
CA ARG A 137 16.05 21.51 12.90
C ARG A 137 16.54 22.27 14.14
N ILE A 138 15.73 23.15 14.72
CA ILE A 138 16.07 23.88 15.97
C ILE A 138 16.04 22.92 17.17
N MET A 139 15.13 21.94 17.17
CA MET A 139 15.00 20.96 18.25
C MET A 139 16.18 19.99 18.36
N ARG A 140 16.95 19.79 17.28
CA ARG A 140 18.10 18.90 17.24
C ARG A 140 19.40 19.61 17.65
#